data_AF-A0A838UIC3-F1
#
_entry.id   AF-A0A838UIC3-F1
#
_cell.length_a   1.000
_cell.length_b   1.000
_cell.length_c   1.000
_cell.angle_alpha   90.00
_cell.angle_beta   90.00
_cell.angle_gamma   90.00
#
_symmetry.space_group_name_H-M   'P 1'
#
loop_
_entity.id
_entity.type
_entity.pdbx_description
1 polymer ?
#
loop_
_entity_poly.entity_id
_entity_poly.type
_entity_poly.pdbx_seq_one_letter_code
_entity_poly.pdbx_strand_id
1 'polypeptide(L)'
;MASLPCDTPLVGPLEIDVLIAAIGEAPAAYAVTADGPQGLCAVWRASLARTLAGILANGEHPSVHGFLEGIGAVAVAFEDSDVFRNVNAEEDLAAIKSTFSR
;
A
#
# COMPACT_ATOMS: atom_id res chain seq x y z
N MET A 1 -1.32 -0.67 -11.83
CA MET A 1 -2.52 -0.28 -11.05
C MET A 1 -2.05 0.09 -9.65
N ALA A 2 -2.62 1.10 -9.01
CA ALA A 2 -2.34 1.41 -7.61
C ALA A 2 -3.56 1.05 -6.74
N SER A 3 -3.32 0.64 -5.51
CA SER A 3 -4.33 0.55 -4.46
C SER A 3 -3.95 1.47 -3.31
N LEU A 4 -4.95 2.10 -2.71
CA LEU A 4 -4.84 2.86 -1.49
C LEU A 4 -6.05 2.52 -0.60
N PRO A 5 -5.85 2.26 0.69
CA PRO A 5 -6.94 2.28 1.66
C PRO A 5 -7.66 3.64 1.62
N CYS A 6 -8.98 3.62 1.82
CA CYS A 6 -9.76 4.87 1.89
C CYS A 6 -9.51 5.66 3.19
N ASP A 7 -8.87 5.03 4.18
CA ASP A 7 -8.59 5.57 5.51
C ASP A 7 -7.16 6.15 5.64
N THR A 8 -6.36 6.17 4.57
CA THR A 8 -5.03 6.82 4.52
C THR A 8 -5.07 8.06 3.62
N PRO A 9 -5.73 9.16 4.02
CA PRO A 9 -6.06 10.27 3.12
C PRO A 9 -4.88 11.21 2.83
N LEU A 10 -3.73 11.01 3.49
CA LEU A 10 -2.53 11.81 3.29
C LEU A 10 -1.60 11.26 2.21
N VAL A 11 -1.81 10.01 1.77
CA VAL A 11 -1.03 9.42 0.68
C VAL A 11 -1.37 10.13 -0.63
N GLY A 12 -0.36 10.72 -1.27
CA GLY A 12 -0.52 11.51 -2.47
C GLY A 12 0.11 10.87 -3.72
N PRO A 13 0.08 11.61 -4.85
CA PRO A 13 0.69 11.16 -6.09
C PRO A 13 2.21 10.90 -5.98
N LEU A 14 2.91 11.65 -5.14
CA LEU A 14 4.36 11.53 -4.99
C LEU A 14 4.77 10.16 -4.44
N GLU A 15 4.08 9.67 -3.42
CA GLU A 15 4.36 8.35 -2.84
C GLU A 15 4.05 7.24 -3.85
N ILE A 16 2.98 7.39 -4.63
CA ILE A 16 2.66 6.46 -5.71
C ILE A 16 3.74 6.48 -6.80
N ASP A 17 4.24 7.66 -7.20
CA ASP A 17 5.30 7.78 -8.20
C ASP A 17 6.60 7.12 -7.73
N VAL A 18 6.95 7.25 -6.45
CA VAL A 18 8.08 6.54 -5.84
C VAL A 18 7.90 5.02 -5.95
N LEU A 19 6.71 4.50 -5.65
CA LEU A 19 6.41 3.07 -5.79
C LEU A 19 6.49 2.61 -7.25
N ILE A 20 5.97 3.42 -8.19
CA ILE A 20 6.03 3.14 -9.63
C ILE A 20 7.48 3.10 -10.12
N ALA A 21 8.32 4.02 -9.66
CA ALA A 21 9.74 4.04 -10.01
C ALA A 21 10.49 2.83 -9.44
N ALA A 22 10.12 2.38 -8.24
CA ALA A 22 10.80 1.30 -7.52
C ALA A 22 10.40 -0.11 -7.97
N ILE A 23 9.21 -0.30 -8.56
CA ILE A 23 8.69 -1.65 -8.87
C ILE A 23 9.62 -2.46 -9.79
N GLY A 24 10.38 -1.83 -10.69
CA GLY A 24 11.25 -2.52 -11.64
C GLY A 24 10.50 -3.64 -12.36
N GLU A 25 11.06 -4.85 -12.41
CA GLU A 25 10.42 -6.05 -12.98
C GLU A 25 9.54 -6.84 -11.98
N ALA A 26 9.44 -6.40 -10.73
CA ALA A 26 8.67 -7.12 -9.71
C ALA A 26 7.15 -7.10 -10.00
N PRO A 27 6.39 -8.08 -9.49
CA PRO A 27 4.93 -8.12 -9.69
C PRO A 27 4.18 -7.00 -8.95
N ALA A 28 4.73 -6.51 -7.85
CA ALA A 28 4.19 -5.42 -7.06
C ALA A 28 5.29 -4.68 -6.29
N ALA A 29 5.00 -3.45 -5.86
CA ALA A 29 5.78 -2.71 -4.88
C ALA A 29 4.85 -2.10 -3.83
N TYR A 30 5.26 -2.10 -2.57
CA TYR A 30 4.44 -1.61 -1.45
C TYR A 30 5.28 -0.79 -0.47
N ALA A 31 4.62 0.15 0.21
CA ALA A 31 5.29 1.02 1.18
C ALA A 31 5.60 0.28 2.49
N VAL A 32 6.75 0.62 3.09
CA VAL A 32 7.17 0.19 4.42
C VAL A 32 7.66 1.42 5.18
N THR A 33 7.17 1.60 6.41
CA THR A 33 7.59 2.68 7.30
C THR A 33 8.29 2.10 8.54
N ALA A 34 8.77 2.96 9.43
CA ALA A 34 9.28 2.54 10.74
C ALA A 34 8.24 1.76 11.58
N ASP A 35 6.95 2.01 11.34
CA ASP A 35 5.83 1.34 12.02
C ASP A 35 5.45 0.00 11.37
N GLY A 36 6.05 -0.33 10.21
CA GLY A 36 5.87 -1.61 9.54
C GLY A 36 5.32 -1.51 8.10
N PRO A 37 4.91 -2.65 7.52
CA PRO A 37 4.47 -2.73 6.13
C PRO A 37 3.08 -2.14 5.93
N GLN A 38 2.96 -1.23 4.96
CA GLN A 38 1.71 -0.63 4.49
C GLN A 38 1.23 -1.38 3.24
N GLY A 39 0.93 -2.67 3.38
CA GLY A 39 0.75 -3.61 2.26
C GLY A 39 -0.38 -3.30 1.29
N LEU A 40 -1.34 -2.44 1.68
CA LEU A 40 -2.41 -1.98 0.79
C LEU A 40 -2.09 -0.66 0.08
N CYS A 41 -1.06 0.07 0.51
CA CYS A 41 -0.47 1.20 -0.18
C CYS A 41 0.58 0.68 -1.16
N ALA A 42 0.11 0.25 -2.33
CA ALA A 42 0.89 -0.57 -3.24
C ALA A 42 0.55 -0.32 -4.70
N VAL A 43 1.53 -0.62 -5.56
CA VAL A 43 1.39 -0.66 -7.01
C VAL A 43 1.57 -2.09 -7.50
N TRP A 44 0.75 -2.48 -8.46
CA TRP A 44 0.58 -3.86 -8.92
C TRP A 44 0.68 -3.93 -10.44
N ARG A 45 1.35 -4.96 -10.96
CA ARG A 45 1.28 -5.33 -12.38
C ARG A 45 -0.09 -5.92 -12.69
N ALA A 46 -0.71 -5.47 -13.77
CA ALA A 46 -2.04 -5.92 -14.17
C ALA A 46 -2.10 -7.43 -14.47
N SER A 47 -0.98 -8.04 -14.86
CA SER A 47 -0.86 -9.49 -15.07
C SER A 47 -1.16 -10.31 -13.81
N LEU A 48 -0.99 -9.74 -12.61
CA LEU A 48 -1.22 -10.40 -11.34
C LEU A 48 -2.70 -10.66 -11.06
N ALA A 49 -3.61 -9.94 -11.71
CA ALA A 49 -5.05 -10.08 -11.49
C ALA A 49 -5.54 -11.52 -11.69
N ARG A 50 -5.02 -12.23 -12.70
CA ARG A 50 -5.37 -13.64 -12.94
C ARG A 50 -4.85 -14.58 -11.85
N THR A 51 -3.63 -14.34 -11.38
CA THR A 51 -3.03 -15.14 -10.29
C THR A 51 -3.84 -14.98 -9.01
N LEU A 52 -4.16 -13.74 -8.62
CA LEU A 52 -4.95 -13.47 -7.42
C LEU A 52 -6.36 -14.06 -7.52
N ALA A 53 -7.02 -13.93 -8.68
CA ALA A 53 -8.33 -14.52 -8.90
C ALA A 53 -8.32 -16.05 -8.76
N GLY A 54 -7.28 -16.73 -9.24
CA GLY A 54 -7.13 -18.18 -9.11
C GLY A 54 -6.96 -18.63 -7.66
N ILE A 55 -6.13 -17.93 -6.88
CA ILE A 55 -5.92 -18.19 -5.45
C ILE A 55 -7.25 -18.07 -4.69
N LEU A 56 -7.96 -16.95 -4.88
CA LEU A 56 -9.23 -16.70 -4.21
C LEU A 56 -10.31 -17.72 -4.62
N ALA A 57 -10.32 -18.15 -5.89
CA ALA A 57 -11.27 -19.15 -6.38
C ALA A 57 -11.05 -20.54 -5.76
N ASN A 58 -9.84 -20.85 -5.32
CA ASN A 58 -9.51 -22.09 -4.60
C ASN A 58 -9.91 -22.04 -3.11
N GLY A 59 -10.52 -20.94 -2.65
CA GLY A 59 -10.88 -20.74 -1.25
C GLY A 59 -9.71 -20.32 -0.37
N GLU A 60 -8.57 -19.98 -0.97
CA GLU A 60 -7.42 -19.46 -0.24
C GLU A 60 -7.61 -17.97 0.06
N HIS A 61 -7.37 -17.59 1.31
CA HIS A 61 -7.42 -16.19 1.77
C HIS A 61 -6.09 -15.85 2.47
N PRO A 62 -4.97 -15.77 1.73
CA PRO A 62 -3.69 -15.42 2.34
C PRO A 62 -3.76 -14.02 2.96
N SER A 63 -2.98 -13.80 4.02
CA SER A 63 -2.78 -12.44 4.51
C SER A 63 -2.15 -11.60 3.40
N VAL A 64 -2.47 -10.30 3.36
CA VAL A 64 -1.90 -9.38 2.35
C VAL A 64 -0.38 -9.44 2.36
N HIS A 65 0.22 -9.48 3.55
CA HIS A 65 1.67 -9.59 3.70
C HIS A 65 2.21 -10.91 3.15
N GLY A 66 1.60 -12.05 3.50
CA GLY A 66 2.04 -13.36 3.00
C GLY A 66 1.87 -13.49 1.49
N PHE A 67 0.85 -12.84 0.91
CA PHE A 67 0.69 -12.77 -0.54
C PHE A 67 1.81 -11.93 -1.19
N LEU A 68 2.10 -10.75 -0.66
CA LEU A 68 3.18 -9.87 -1.16
C LEU A 68 4.54 -10.56 -1.13
N GLU A 69 4.85 -11.25 -0.02
CA GLU A 69 6.07 -12.07 0.09
C GLU A 69 6.08 -13.21 -0.93
N GLY A 70 4.97 -13.95 -1.04
CA GLY A 70 4.85 -15.10 -1.93
C GLY A 70 4.99 -14.77 -3.42
N ILE A 71 4.61 -13.56 -3.83
CA ILE A 71 4.79 -13.09 -5.22
C ILE A 71 6.13 -12.40 -5.46
N GLY A 72 6.97 -12.22 -4.44
CA GLY A 72 8.22 -11.48 -4.55
C GLY A 72 8.02 -9.98 -4.81
N ALA A 73 7.06 -9.36 -4.11
CA ALA A 73 6.86 -7.92 -4.17
C ALA A 73 8.05 -7.15 -3.57
N VAL A 74 8.28 -5.94 -4.06
CA VAL A 74 9.35 -5.06 -3.56
C VAL A 74 8.83 -4.20 -2.42
N ALA A 75 9.51 -4.25 -1.28
CA ALA A 75 9.31 -3.34 -0.16
C ALA A 75 10.05 -2.02 -0.42
N VAL A 76 9.34 -0.89 -0.36
CA VAL A 76 9.89 0.45 -0.57
C VAL A 76 9.84 1.23 0.73
N ALA A 77 10.99 1.64 1.23
CA ALA A 77 11.10 2.34 2.50
C ALA A 77 10.67 3.81 2.35
N PHE A 78 9.82 4.26 3.27
CA PHE A 78 9.43 5.66 3.45
C PHE A 78 9.83 6.11 4.85
N GLU A 79 10.56 7.22 4.94
CA GLU A 79 11.02 7.78 6.22
C GLU A 79 9.87 8.42 7.00
N ASP A 80 8.97 9.10 6.30
CA ASP A 80 7.81 9.76 6.90
C ASP A 80 6.64 8.76 7.02
N SER A 81 6.41 8.26 8.24
CA SER A 81 5.30 7.37 8.51
C SER A 81 3.95 8.09 8.63
N ASP A 82 3.95 9.40 8.88
CA ASP A 82 2.71 10.18 9.05
C ASP A 82 1.92 10.26 7.74
N VAL A 83 2.57 10.20 6.58
CA VAL A 83 1.93 10.15 5.26
C VAL A 83 1.03 8.91 5.10
N PHE A 84 1.36 7.81 5.77
CA PHE A 84 0.61 6.56 5.73
C PHE A 84 -0.31 6.37 6.94
N ARG A 85 -0.52 7.41 7.76
CA ARG A 85 -1.38 7.33 8.94
C ARG A 85 -2.81 6.96 8.54
N ASN A 86 -3.32 5.90 9.15
CA ASN A 86 -4.70 5.49 9.03
C ASN A 86 -5.60 6.31 9.98
N VAL A 87 -6.74 6.76 9.49
CA VAL A 87 -7.81 7.44 10.21
C VAL A 87 -8.93 6.45 10.52
N ASN A 88 -8.87 5.83 11.70
CA ASN A 88 -9.88 4.86 12.12
C ASN A 88 -10.96 5.51 13.00
N ALA A 89 -10.63 6.59 13.71
CA ALA A 89 -11.52 7.27 14.65
C ALA A 89 -11.64 8.78 14.40
N GLU A 90 -12.63 9.42 15.02
CA GLU A 90 -12.87 10.87 14.87
C GLU A 90 -11.69 11.71 15.40
N GLU A 91 -10.99 11.21 16.42
CA GLU A 91 -9.80 11.82 16.98
C GLU A 91 -8.63 11.85 15.98
N ASP A 92 -8.47 10.78 15.19
CA ASP A 92 -7.46 10.72 14.12
C ASP A 92 -7.74 11.77 13.06
N LEU A 93 -9.02 11.97 12.73
CA LEU A 93 -9.44 12.99 11.76
C LEU A 93 -9.10 14.39 12.27
N ALA A 94 -9.31 14.67 13.56
CA ALA A 94 -8.95 15.95 14.16
C ALA A 94 -7.43 16.21 14.10
N ALA A 95 -6.61 15.17 14.28
CA ALA A 95 -5.16 15.27 14.22
C ALA A 95 -4.63 15.63 12.82
N ILE A 96 -5.31 15.22 11.75
CA ILE A 96 -4.86 15.47 10.37
C ILE A 96 -5.54 16.67 9.69
N LYS A 97 -6.56 17.28 10.31
CA LYS A 97 -7.26 18.47 9.76
C LYS A 97 -6.33 19.63 9.44
N SER A 98 -5.28 19.83 10.24
CA SER A 98 -4.28 20.89 9.99
C SER A 98 -3.44 20.63 8.74
N THR A 99 -3.29 19.38 8.32
CA THR A 99 -2.47 18.97 7.18
C THR A 99 -3.15 19.29 5.84
N PHE A 100 -4.50 19.26 5.79
CA PHE A 100 -5.28 19.63 4.60
C PHE A 100 -5.48 21.14 4.41
N SER A 101 -5.07 21.96 5.37
CA SER A 101 -5.23 23.43 5.31
C SER A 101 -4.01 24.15 4.69
N ARG A 102 -3.15 23.41 3.98
CA ARG A 102 -2.02 23.92 3.19
C ARG A 102 -2.32 23.79 1.70
#